data_AF-A0AAW5TTB6-F1
#
_entry.id   AF-A0AAW5TTB6-F1
#
_cell.length_a   1.000
_cell.length_b   1.000
_cell.length_c   1.000
_cell.angle_alpha   90.00
_cell.angle_beta   90.00
_cell.angle_gamma   90.00
#
_symmetry.space_group_name_H-M   'P 1'
#
loop_
_entity.id
_entity.type
_entity.pdbx_description
1 polymer ?
#
loop_
_entity_poly.entity_id
_entity_poly.type
_entity_poly.pdbx_seq_one_letter_code
_entity_poly.pdbx_strand_id
1 'polypeptide(L)'
;MRKLANIDIGLCGEYYVCAQMHLKGWTASMTLKNYPGIDILGYNPTDNKRTEIQVKTGQNKYTVLTGLNSDNFNKLIGSITQPYVFVHLLDDDNIECYILTSADFVSLSKSVYSKMNTVTQGKTAPIKFKWSDLQQYKNKWYNLW
;
A
#
# COMPACT_ATOMS: atom_id res chain seq x y z
N MET A 1 1.29 21.49 1.60
CA MET A 1 1.37 20.52 2.71
C MET A 1 2.69 20.66 3.45
N ARG A 2 2.64 20.73 4.78
CA ARG A 2 3.83 20.69 5.64
C ARG A 2 4.45 19.29 5.61
N LYS A 3 5.78 19.20 5.62
CA LYS A 3 6.47 17.91 5.79
C LYS A 3 6.12 17.33 7.17
N LEU A 4 5.54 16.13 7.19
CA LEU A 4 5.20 15.41 8.41
C LEU A 4 6.32 14.45 8.81
N ALA A 5 6.31 13.97 10.06
CA ALA A 5 7.17 12.86 10.46
C ALA A 5 6.71 11.58 9.74
N ASN A 6 7.64 10.68 9.42
CA ASN A 6 7.31 9.47 8.65
C ASN A 6 6.25 8.60 9.35
N ILE A 7 6.28 8.55 10.69
CA ILE A 7 5.28 7.83 11.47
C ILE A 7 3.88 8.44 11.31
N ASP A 8 3.77 9.76 11.35
CA ASP A 8 2.50 10.47 11.18
C ASP A 8 1.95 10.29 9.76
N ILE A 9 2.82 10.24 8.75
CA ILE A 9 2.44 9.95 7.35
C ILE A 9 1.83 8.54 7.26
N GLY A 10 2.48 7.54 7.87
CA GLY A 10 1.98 6.17 7.91
C GLY A 10 0.61 6.09 8.58
N LEU A 11 0.53 6.59 9.82
CA LEU A 11 -0.70 6.61 10.61
C LEU A 11 -1.83 7.36 9.89
N CYS A 12 -1.55 8.51 9.26
CA CYS A 12 -2.56 9.27 8.52
C CYS A 12 -3.23 8.41 7.44
N GLY A 13 -2.44 7.67 6.64
CA GLY A 13 -3.02 6.80 5.62
C GLY A 13 -3.76 5.60 6.20
N GLU A 14 -3.26 4.99 7.28
CA GLU A 14 -3.93 3.85 7.93
C GLU A 14 -5.29 4.26 8.53
N TYR A 15 -5.35 5.40 9.23
CA TYR A 15 -6.59 5.98 9.73
C TYR A 15 -7.54 6.36 8.60
N TYR A 16 -7.03 6.97 7.53
CA TYR A 16 -7.84 7.35 6.38
C TYR A 16 -8.46 6.13 5.68
N VAL A 17 -7.69 5.07 5.49
CA VAL A 17 -8.20 3.81 4.90
C VAL A 17 -9.25 3.18 5.80
N CYS A 18 -9.04 3.12 7.12
CA CYS A 18 -10.06 2.68 8.06
C CYS A 18 -11.36 3.50 7.92
N ALA A 19 -11.26 4.83 7.91
CA ALA A 19 -12.41 5.71 7.76
C ALA A 19 -13.16 5.45 6.43
N GLN A 20 -12.43 5.30 5.32
CA GLN A 20 -13.01 4.98 4.02
C GLN A 20 -13.70 3.62 3.97
N MET A 21 -13.17 2.61 4.67
CA MET A 21 -13.81 1.31 4.80
C MET A 21 -15.11 1.40 5.60
N HIS A 22 -15.11 2.13 6.73
CA HIS A 22 -16.31 2.37 7.54
C HIS A 22 -17.39 3.13 6.78
N LEU A 23 -17.01 4.13 5.97
CA LEU A 23 -17.95 4.84 5.08
C LEU A 23 -18.61 3.93 4.03
N LYS A 24 -18.04 2.75 3.76
CA LYS A 24 -18.59 1.75 2.83
C LYS A 24 -19.40 0.67 3.54
N GLY A 25 -19.60 0.78 4.85
CA GLY A 25 -20.31 -0.21 5.66
C GLY A 25 -19.46 -1.45 5.99
N TRP A 26 -18.14 -1.38 5.82
CA TRP A 26 -17.22 -2.43 6.24
C TRP A 26 -16.63 -2.10 7.61
N THR A 27 -16.26 -3.13 8.37
CA THR A 27 -15.55 -2.93 9.64
C THR A 27 -14.04 -2.96 9.38
N ALA A 28 -13.31 -1.97 9.90
CA ALA A 28 -11.85 -1.92 9.84
C ALA A 28 -11.24 -1.57 11.21
N SER A 29 -10.11 -2.20 11.53
CA SER A 29 -9.29 -1.88 12.70
C SER A 29 -7.81 -1.91 12.35
N MET A 30 -7.07 -0.92 12.83
CA MET A 30 -5.60 -0.95 12.77
C MET A 30 -5.05 -2.02 13.71
N THR A 31 -3.88 -2.56 13.38
CA THR A 31 -3.14 -3.46 14.27
C THR A 31 -2.38 -2.67 15.33
N LEU A 32 -2.12 -3.30 16.49
CA LEU A 32 -1.35 -2.69 17.57
C LEU A 32 0.15 -2.95 17.37
N LYS A 33 0.98 -1.97 17.75
CA LYS A 33 2.46 -2.07 17.80
C LYS A 33 3.14 -2.47 16.49
N ASN A 34 2.66 -1.97 15.34
CA ASN A 34 3.21 -2.29 14.02
C ASN A 34 3.31 -3.80 13.80
N TYR A 35 2.17 -4.50 13.92
CA TYR A 35 2.14 -5.94 13.71
C TYR A 35 2.79 -6.28 12.35
N PRO A 36 3.80 -7.15 12.29
CA PRO A 36 4.57 -7.35 11.08
C PRO A 36 3.69 -7.78 9.90
N GLY A 37 3.67 -6.95 8.85
CA GLY A 37 3.01 -7.27 7.57
C GLY A 37 1.50 -7.09 7.51
N ILE A 38 0.87 -6.55 8.57
CA ILE A 38 -0.56 -6.24 8.60
C ILE A 38 -0.77 -4.89 9.27
N ASP A 39 -1.25 -3.91 8.51
CA ASP A 39 -1.55 -2.57 9.05
C ASP A 39 -3.03 -2.49 9.47
N ILE A 40 -3.93 -3.10 8.69
CA ILE A 40 -5.39 -3.08 8.94
C ILE A 40 -5.99 -4.48 8.83
N LEU A 41 -6.90 -4.81 9.75
CA LEU A 41 -7.82 -5.94 9.66
C LEU A 41 -9.19 -5.46 9.18
N GLY A 42 -9.69 -6.04 8.09
CA GLY A 42 -10.95 -5.70 7.46
C GLY A 42 -11.99 -6.81 7.52
N TYR A 43 -13.26 -6.43 7.67
CA TYR A 43 -14.41 -7.33 7.56
C TYR A 43 -15.52 -6.70 6.72
N ASN A 44 -15.96 -7.41 5.69
CA ASN A 44 -17.12 -7.07 4.87
C ASN A 44 -18.31 -7.89 5.36
N PRO A 45 -19.30 -7.27 6.04
CA PRO A 45 -20.47 -7.99 6.56
C PRO A 45 -21.42 -8.49 5.46
N THR A 46 -21.44 -7.86 4.29
CA THR A 46 -22.31 -8.25 3.17
C THR A 46 -21.90 -9.60 2.59
N ASP A 47 -20.60 -9.78 2.36
CA ASP A 47 -20.04 -10.99 1.74
C ASP A 47 -19.47 -11.99 2.77
N ASN A 48 -19.55 -11.65 4.07
CA ASN A 48 -18.92 -12.37 5.17
C ASN A 48 -17.42 -12.66 4.95
N LYS A 49 -16.70 -11.70 4.38
CA LYS A 49 -15.27 -11.81 4.05
C LYS A 49 -14.40 -11.09 5.05
N ARG A 50 -13.22 -11.64 5.32
CA ARG A 50 -12.15 -11.02 6.12
C ARG A 50 -10.93 -10.79 5.26
N THR A 51 -10.18 -9.75 5.56
CA THR A 51 -8.97 -9.42 4.82
C THR A 51 -7.94 -8.77 5.74
N GLU A 52 -6.67 -8.99 5.44
CA GLU A 52 -5.52 -8.35 6.07
C GLU A 52 -4.96 -7.38 5.04
N ILE A 53 -4.70 -6.13 5.40
CA ILE A 53 -4.39 -5.07 4.42
C ILE A 53 -3.05 -4.44 4.79
N GLN A 54 -2.21 -4.24 3.79
CA GLN A 54 -1.03 -3.39 3.89
C GLN A 54 -1.33 -2.00 3.34
N VAL A 55 -0.95 -0.96 4.07
CA VAL A 55 -1.04 0.44 3.67
C VAL A 55 0.37 1.00 3.41
N LYS A 56 0.48 1.84 2.38
CA LYS A 56 1.69 2.59 2.07
C LYS A 56 1.32 4.03 1.72
N THR A 57 1.76 4.95 2.57
CA THR A 57 1.40 6.37 2.45
C THR A 57 2.58 7.20 1.97
N GLY A 58 2.33 8.18 1.11
CA GLY A 58 3.37 9.10 0.64
C GLY A 58 2.86 10.52 0.44
N GLN A 59 3.69 11.50 0.82
CA GLN A 59 3.56 12.93 0.46
C GLN A 59 4.45 13.31 -0.74
N ASN A 60 5.30 12.39 -1.21
CA ASN A 60 6.22 12.68 -2.30
C ASN A 60 5.44 12.79 -3.61
N LYS A 61 5.74 13.82 -4.41
CA LYS A 61 5.03 14.12 -5.65
C LYS A 61 5.07 13.02 -6.72
N TYR A 62 6.11 12.18 -6.73
CA TYR A 62 6.38 11.29 -7.85
C TYR A 62 6.25 9.81 -7.51
N THR A 63 6.66 9.42 -6.30
CA THR A 63 6.81 8.00 -5.95
C THR A 63 6.39 7.68 -4.54
N VAL A 64 6.03 6.42 -4.32
CA VAL A 64 5.73 5.84 -3.00
C VAL A 64 6.54 4.57 -2.78
N LEU A 65 6.95 4.34 -1.53
CA LEU A 65 7.67 3.13 -1.12
C LEU A 65 6.70 1.94 -1.05
N THR A 66 7.13 0.77 -1.51
CA THR A 66 6.30 -0.45 -1.45
C THR A 66 6.52 -1.24 -0.15
N GLY A 67 7.64 -1.03 0.54
CA GLY A 67 8.10 -1.86 1.65
C GLY A 67 8.98 -3.05 1.23
N LEU A 68 9.19 -3.24 -0.08
CA LEU A 68 10.14 -4.22 -0.62
C LEU A 68 11.51 -3.58 -0.86
N ASN A 69 12.56 -4.37 -0.72
CA ASN A 69 13.92 -4.00 -1.12
C ASN A 69 14.42 -4.95 -2.21
N SER A 70 15.35 -4.47 -3.03
CA SER A 70 15.89 -5.21 -4.17
C SER A 70 16.68 -6.47 -3.77
N ASP A 71 17.42 -6.42 -2.67
CA ASP A 71 18.26 -7.51 -2.16
C ASP A 71 17.46 -8.73 -1.65
N ASN A 72 16.23 -8.51 -1.17
CA ASN A 72 15.34 -9.56 -0.69
C ASN A 72 14.09 -9.77 -1.57
N PHE A 73 14.02 -9.08 -2.72
CA PHE A 73 12.84 -9.04 -3.58
C PHE A 73 12.34 -10.44 -3.95
N ASN A 74 13.20 -11.26 -4.54
CA ASN A 74 12.84 -12.61 -5.00
C ASN A 74 12.41 -13.54 -3.86
N LYS A 75 12.86 -13.28 -2.63
CA LYS A 75 12.50 -14.06 -1.45
C LYS A 75 11.10 -13.70 -0.94
N LEU A 76 10.74 -12.42 -0.98
CA LEU A 76 9.48 -11.92 -0.40
C LEU A 76 8.34 -11.82 -1.40
N ILE A 77 8.63 -11.60 -2.68
CA ILE A 77 7.59 -11.27 -3.66
C ILE A 77 6.54 -12.38 -3.82
N GLY A 78 6.95 -13.64 -3.67
CA GLY A 78 6.06 -14.80 -3.79
C GLY A 78 5.21 -15.08 -2.55
N SER A 79 5.51 -14.46 -1.41
CA SER A 79 4.78 -14.69 -0.15
C SER A 79 3.69 -13.65 0.13
N ILE A 80 3.52 -12.67 -0.76
CA ILE A 80 2.50 -11.63 -0.59
C ILE A 80 1.13 -12.18 -1.00
N THR A 81 0.23 -12.22 -0.03
CA THR A 81 -1.15 -12.71 -0.20
C THR A 81 -2.17 -11.62 0.07
N GLN A 82 -1.80 -10.58 0.81
CA GLN A 82 -2.65 -9.46 1.18
C GLN A 82 -2.79 -8.41 0.06
N PRO A 83 -3.95 -7.74 -0.05
CA PRO A 83 -4.10 -6.52 -0.85
C PRO A 83 -3.28 -5.35 -0.26
N TYR A 84 -2.98 -4.39 -1.13
CA TYR A 84 -2.26 -3.16 -0.79
C TYR A 84 -3.12 -1.93 -1.08
N VAL A 85 -3.11 -0.98 -0.14
CA VAL A 85 -3.67 0.35 -0.35
C VAL A 85 -2.56 1.39 -0.31
N PHE A 86 -2.37 2.08 -1.42
CA PHE A 86 -1.48 3.23 -1.48
C PHE A 86 -2.28 4.52 -1.26
N VAL A 87 -1.82 5.34 -0.34
CA VAL A 87 -2.45 6.62 0.01
C VAL A 87 -1.53 7.76 -0.39
N HIS A 88 -2.01 8.61 -1.30
CA HIS A 88 -1.29 9.81 -1.73
C HIS A 88 -1.87 11.03 -1.03
N LEU A 89 -1.07 11.63 -0.15
CA LEU A 89 -1.40 12.89 0.51
C LEU A 89 -0.93 14.02 -0.40
N LEU A 90 -1.81 14.53 -1.26
CA LEU A 90 -1.47 15.60 -2.22
C LEU A 90 -1.34 16.95 -1.48
N ASP A 91 -2.35 17.25 -0.68
CA ASP A 91 -2.40 18.38 0.24
C ASP A 91 -3.35 18.07 1.40
N ASP A 92 -3.58 19.07 2.26
CA ASP A 92 -4.25 18.86 3.56
C ASP A 92 -5.72 18.42 3.38
N ASP A 93 -6.32 18.67 2.21
CA ASP A 93 -7.71 18.34 1.88
C ASP A 93 -7.83 17.28 0.76
N ASN A 94 -6.76 17.04 0.00
CA ASN A 94 -6.77 16.14 -1.14
C ASN A 94 -5.98 14.85 -0.85
N ILE A 95 -6.72 13.77 -0.62
CA ILE A 95 -6.17 12.43 -0.37
C ILE A 95 -6.71 11.43 -1.39
N GLU A 96 -5.80 10.71 -2.05
CA GLU A 96 -6.16 9.69 -3.04
C GLU A 96 -5.79 8.29 -2.56
N CYS A 97 -6.66 7.31 -2.82
CA CYS A 97 -6.40 5.90 -2.56
C CYS A 97 -6.29 5.09 -3.85
N TYR A 98 -5.28 4.23 -3.91
CA TYR A 98 -5.05 3.28 -5.00
C TYR A 98 -5.01 1.87 -4.40
N ILE A 99 -5.97 1.03 -4.78
CA ILE A 99 -6.22 -0.27 -4.13
C ILE A 99 -5.84 -1.38 -5.11
N LEU A 100 -4.84 -2.16 -4.76
CA LEU A 100 -4.32 -3.27 -5.55
C LEU A 100 -4.68 -4.58 -4.87
N THR A 101 -5.10 -5.55 -5.68
CA THR A 101 -5.10 -6.96 -5.23
C THR A 101 -3.66 -7.41 -4.97
N SER A 102 -3.47 -8.51 -4.24
CA SER A 102 -2.14 -9.11 -4.08
C SER A 102 -1.50 -9.47 -5.43
N ALA A 103 -2.29 -9.97 -6.37
CA ALA A 103 -1.84 -10.29 -7.73
C ALA A 103 -1.38 -9.05 -8.51
N ASP A 104 -2.15 -7.95 -8.47
CA ASP A 104 -1.78 -6.68 -9.08
C ASP A 104 -0.48 -6.13 -8.48
N PHE A 105 -0.38 -6.13 -7.16
CA PHE A 105 0.81 -5.65 -6.46
C PHE A 105 2.05 -6.46 -6.83
N VAL A 106 1.93 -7.79 -6.89
CA VAL A 106 3.02 -8.68 -7.30
C VAL A 106 3.43 -8.44 -8.76
N SER A 107 2.45 -8.32 -9.65
CA SER A 107 2.69 -8.07 -11.08
C SER A 107 3.42 -6.74 -11.30
N LEU A 108 2.92 -5.65 -10.71
CA LEU A 108 3.53 -4.33 -10.82
C LEU A 108 4.93 -4.30 -10.19
N SER A 109 5.11 -4.92 -9.02
CA SER A 109 6.41 -5.06 -8.35
C SER A 109 7.44 -5.75 -9.22
N LYS A 110 7.07 -6.87 -9.89
CA LYS A 110 7.96 -7.59 -10.81
C LYS A 110 8.32 -6.74 -12.03
N SER A 111 7.35 -6.02 -12.60
CA SER A 111 7.57 -5.10 -13.74
C SER A 111 8.51 -3.94 -13.39
N VAL A 112 8.43 -3.42 -12.17
CA VAL A 112 9.35 -2.37 -11.69
C VAL A 112 10.73 -2.94 -11.41
N TYR A 113 10.81 -4.09 -10.73
CA TYR A 113 12.08 -4.74 -10.39
C TYR A 113 12.88 -5.15 -11.63
N SER A 114 12.23 -5.68 -12.68
CA SER A 114 12.90 -6.10 -13.92
C SER A 114 13.51 -4.95 -14.72
N LYS A 115 13.02 -3.71 -14.51
CA LYS A 115 13.56 -2.50 -15.13
C LYS A 115 14.72 -1.89 -14.34
N MET A 116 15.00 -2.36 -13.13
CA MET A 116 16.17 -1.92 -12.36
C MET A 116 17.44 -2.48 -12.96
N ASN A 117 18.54 -1.71 -12.92
CA ASN A 117 19.82 -2.23 -13.35
C ASN A 117 20.31 -3.34 -12.40
N THR A 118 21.08 -4.30 -12.93
CA THR A 118 21.58 -5.47 -12.18
C THR A 118 22.45 -5.08 -10.98
N VAL A 119 23.17 -3.96 -11.07
CA VAL A 119 23.99 -3.42 -9.98
C VAL A 119 23.12 -2.98 -8.79
N THR A 120 21.91 -2.46 -9.03
CA THR A 120 20.97 -2.06 -7.98
C THR A 120 20.26 -3.27 -7.39
N GLN A 121 20.03 -4.32 -8.19
CA GLN A 121 19.44 -5.58 -7.71
C GLN A 121 20.34 -6.30 -6.67
N GLY A 122 21.66 -6.12 -6.76
CA GLY A 122 22.63 -6.65 -5.78
C GLY A 122 22.85 -5.78 -4.54
N LYS A 123 22.17 -4.64 -4.40
CA LYS A 123 22.27 -3.74 -3.24
C LYS A 123 20.92 -3.64 -2.52
N THR A 124 20.93 -3.20 -1.27
CA THR A 124 19.72 -2.84 -0.53
C THR A 124 19.20 -1.49 -1.06
N ALA A 125 18.25 -1.53 -1.99
CA ALA A 125 17.56 -0.35 -2.50
C ALA A 125 16.03 -0.54 -2.42
N PRO A 126 15.28 0.47 -1.96
CA PRO A 126 13.83 0.34 -1.84
C PRO A 126 13.16 0.32 -3.21
N ILE A 127 12.22 -0.61 -3.39
CA ILE A 127 11.33 -0.62 -4.54
C ILE A 127 10.30 0.50 -4.37
N LYS A 128 10.10 1.28 -5.43
CA LYS A 128 9.18 2.42 -5.46
C LYS A 128 8.26 2.32 -6.64
N PHE A 129 7.00 2.69 -6.44
CA PHE A 129 6.05 2.89 -7.53
C PHE A 129 5.95 4.36 -7.86
N LYS A 130 5.75 4.68 -9.14
CA LYS A 130 5.32 6.01 -9.53
C LYS A 130 3.82 6.12 -9.31
N TRP A 131 3.33 7.27 -8.87
CA TRP A 131 1.89 7.50 -8.77
C TRP A 131 1.17 7.37 -10.11
N SER A 132 1.86 7.64 -11.22
CA SER A 132 1.34 7.42 -12.58
C SER A 132 1.00 5.95 -12.85
N ASP A 133 1.82 5.02 -12.35
CA ASP A 133 1.62 3.58 -12.57
C ASP A 133 0.42 3.06 -11.76
N LEU A 134 0.05 3.79 -10.71
CA LEU A 134 -1.03 3.46 -9.80
C LEU A 134 -2.41 3.99 -10.26
N GLN A 135 -2.47 4.92 -11.23
CA GLN A 135 -3.73 5.59 -11.62
C GLN A 135 -4.87 4.63 -11.97
N GLN A 136 -4.55 3.52 -12.62
CA GLN A 136 -5.53 2.49 -12.98
C GLN A 136 -6.18 1.79 -11.77
N TYR A 137 -5.67 1.98 -10.56
CA TYR A 137 -6.16 1.38 -9.32
C TYR A 137 -6.89 2.39 -8.41
N LYS A 138 -7.08 3.63 -8.88
CA LYS A 138 -7.71 4.69 -8.10
C LYS A 138 -9.11 4.28 -7.66
N ASN A 139 -9.37 4.33 -6.35
CA ASN A 139 -10.65 4.01 -5.72
C ASN A 139 -11.23 2.62 -6.07
N LYS A 140 -10.42 1.64 -6.48
CA LYS A 140 -10.85 0.24 -6.70
C LYS A 140 -11.05 -0.54 -5.41
N TRP A 141 -11.91 -0.05 -4.52
CA TRP A 141 -12.09 -0.59 -3.16
C TRP A 141 -12.50 -2.07 -3.09
N TYR A 142 -13.14 -2.61 -4.14
CA TYR A 142 -13.46 -4.04 -4.22
C TYR A 142 -12.23 -4.94 -4.34
N ASN A 143 -11.06 -4.40 -4.69
CA ASN A 143 -9.79 -5.15 -4.74
C ASN A 143 -9.29 -5.61 -3.36
N LEU A 144 -9.96 -5.22 -2.26
CA LEU A 144 -9.64 -5.68 -0.91
C LEU A 144 -10.10 -7.12 -0.62
N TRP A 145 -10.99 -7.70 -1.44
CA TRP A 145 -11.79 -8.89 -1.11
C TRP A 145 -11.62 -10.07 -2.08
#